data_AF-A0A9E1VE52-F1
#
_entry.id   AF-A0A9E1VE52-F1
#
_cell.length_a   1.000
_cell.length_b   1.000
_cell.length_c   1.000
_cell.angle_alpha   90.00
_cell.angle_beta   90.00
_cell.angle_gamma   90.00
#
_symmetry.space_group_name_H-M   'P 1'
#
loop_
_entity.id
_entity.type
_entity.pdbx_description
1 polymer ?
#
loop_
_entity_poly.entity_id
_entity_poly.type
_entity_poly.pdbx_seq_one_letter_code
_entity_poly.pdbx_strand_id
1 'polypeptide(L)' 'EQARMVLPQSTMTEWYWSGSLDAWSDMCLLRCASDTQEETQEVANQISHKMHELFPVSWMALRC' A
#
# COMPACT_ATOMS: atom_id res chain seq x y z
N GLU A 1 13.16 -19.25 -16.58
CA GLU A 1 11.89 -18.56 -16.21
C GLU A 1 10.64 -19.42 -16.40
N GLN A 2 10.65 -20.44 -17.26
CA GLN A 2 9.45 -21.23 -17.58
C GLN A 2 8.87 -22.03 -16.39
N ALA A 3 9.73 -22.53 -15.49
CA ALA A 3 9.30 -23.31 -14.33
C ALA A 3 8.49 -22.51 -13.28
N ARG A 4 8.61 -21.17 -13.25
CA ARG A 4 7.86 -20.33 -12.29
C ARG A 4 6.43 -20.02 -12.75
N MET A 5 6.05 -20.40 -13.98
CA MET A 5 4.69 -20.20 -14.50
C MET A 5 3.65 -21.13 -13.89
N VAL A 6 4.07 -22.26 -13.30
CA VAL A 6 3.17 -23.21 -12.62
C VAL A 6 3.01 -22.92 -11.12
N LEU A 7 3.76 -21.94 -10.60
CA LEU A 7 3.61 -21.54 -9.21
C LEU A 7 2.28 -20.80 -9.03
N PRO A 8 1.55 -21.06 -7.93
CA PRO A 8 0.34 -20.31 -7.60
C PRO A 8 0.62 -18.80 -7.48
N GLN A 9 -0.36 -17.97 -7.81
CA GLN A 9 -0.26 -16.50 -7.69
C GLN A 9 -0.09 -16.03 -6.23
N SER A 10 -0.44 -16.88 -5.27
CA SER A 10 -0.25 -16.65 -3.82
C SER A 10 1.20 -16.87 -3.34
N THR A 11 2.17 -17.01 -4.25
CA THR A 11 3.57 -17.14 -3.87
C THR A 11 4.08 -15.81 -3.34
N MET A 12 4.63 -15.80 -2.12
CA MET A 12 5.17 -14.60 -1.49
C MET A 12 6.34 -14.03 -2.29
N THR A 13 6.38 -12.70 -2.39
CA THR A 13 7.46 -11.94 -3.03
C THR A 13 7.83 -10.74 -2.17
N GLU A 14 9.05 -10.26 -2.32
CA GLU A 14 9.55 -9.07 -1.63
C GLU A 14 9.96 -8.02 -2.66
N TRP A 15 9.75 -6.75 -2.32
CA TRP A 15 10.18 -5.63 -3.15
C TRP A 15 10.46 -4.40 -2.28
N TYR A 16 11.38 -3.56 -2.77
CA TYR A 16 11.57 -2.23 -2.24
C TYR A 16 10.72 -1.26 -3.04
N TRP A 17 10.00 -0.38 -2.35
CA TRP A 17 9.15 0.62 -2.98
C TRP A 17 9.39 2.00 -2.35
N SER A 18 9.68 2.98 -3.20
CA SER A 18 9.83 4.38 -2.83
C SER A 18 8.82 5.24 -3.60
N GLY A 19 8.44 6.37 -3.00
CA GLY A 19 7.46 7.29 -3.55
C GLY A 19 7.43 8.60 -2.77
N SER A 20 6.84 9.64 -3.37
CA SER A 20 6.57 10.91 -2.70
C SER A 20 5.42 10.77 -1.71
N LEU A 21 5.34 11.65 -0.70
CA LEU A 21 4.27 11.64 0.30
C LEU A 21 2.87 11.71 -0.34
N ASP A 22 2.75 12.52 -1.40
CA ASP A 22 1.53 12.66 -2.20
C ASP A 22 1.12 11.35 -2.89
N ALA A 23 2.07 10.67 -3.55
CA ALA A 23 1.82 9.37 -4.19
C ALA A 23 1.42 8.28 -3.18
N TRP A 24 1.99 8.32 -1.97
CA TRP A 24 1.57 7.42 -0.89
C TRP A 24 0.15 7.74 -0.41
N SER A 25 -0.23 9.02 -0.35
CA SER A 25 -1.58 9.45 0.01
C SER A 25 -2.61 8.96 -1.00
N ASP A 26 -2.38 9.21 -2.30
CA ASP A 26 -3.24 8.76 -3.39
C ASP A 26 -3.39 7.24 -3.42
N MET A 27 -2.31 6.51 -3.20
CA MET A 27 -2.39 5.06 -3.11
C MET A 27 -3.25 4.62 -1.92
N CYS A 28 -3.10 5.24 -0.75
CA CYS A 28 -3.95 4.92 0.40
C CYS A 28 -5.42 5.26 0.14
N LEU A 29 -5.71 6.37 -0.54
CA LEU A 29 -7.09 6.75 -0.91
C LEU A 29 -7.75 5.66 -1.77
N LEU A 30 -7.02 5.13 -2.76
CA LEU A 30 -7.53 4.09 -3.65
C LEU A 30 -7.59 2.71 -2.99
N ARG A 31 -6.61 2.37 -2.14
CA ARG A 31 -6.43 1.00 -1.62
C ARG A 31 -6.97 0.78 -0.22
N CYS A 32 -7.32 1.83 0.53
CA CYS A 32 -8.08 1.69 1.77
C CYS A 32 -9.59 1.61 1.53
N ALA A 33 -10.07 1.80 0.29
CA ALA A 33 -11.49 1.73 -0.04
C ALA A 33 -12.06 0.31 0.15
N SER A 34 -13.32 0.23 0.58
CA SER A 34 -13.98 -1.04 0.95
C SER A 34 -14.28 -1.98 -0.22
N ASP A 35 -14.19 -1.49 -1.45
CA ASP A 35 -14.37 -2.25 -2.69
C ASP A 35 -13.05 -2.85 -3.21
N THR A 36 -11.94 -2.60 -2.51
CA THR A 36 -10.65 -3.18 -2.87
C THR A 36 -10.44 -4.58 -2.30
N GLN A 37 -9.49 -5.31 -2.89
CA GLN A 37 -9.08 -6.61 -2.41
C GLN A 37 -8.50 -6.51 -0.98
N GLU A 38 -8.99 -7.35 -0.06
CA GLU A 38 -8.62 -7.30 1.37
C GLU A 38 -7.11 -7.38 1.61
N GLU A 39 -6.39 -8.26 0.91
CA GLU A 39 -4.93 -8.39 1.11
C GLU A 39 -4.19 -7.10 0.76
N THR A 40 -4.66 -6.37 -0.26
CA THR A 40 -4.07 -5.07 -0.63
C THR A 40 -4.50 -3.95 0.32
N GLN A 41 -5.71 -4.04 0.85
CA GLN A 41 -6.26 -3.09 1.82
C GLN A 41 -5.51 -3.17 3.15
N GLU A 42 -5.15 -4.37 3.60
CA GLU A 42 -4.36 -4.58 4.80
C GLU A 42 -2.99 -3.89 4.70
N VAL A 43 -2.28 -4.08 3.59
CA VAL A 43 -0.98 -3.43 3.33
C VAL A 43 -1.12 -1.91 3.30
N ALA A 44 -2.15 -1.39 2.63
CA ALA A 44 -2.41 0.05 2.56
C ALA A 44 -2.72 0.66 3.93
N ASN A 45 -3.48 -0.03 4.78
CA ASN A 45 -3.79 0.38 6.14
C ASN A 45 -2.55 0.42 7.05
N GLN A 46 -1.63 -0.55 6.89
CA GLN A 46 -0.37 -0.53 7.63
C GLN A 46 0.52 0.66 7.22
N ILE A 47 0.63 0.92 5.91
CA ILE A 47 1.38 2.09 5.39
C ILE A 47 0.75 3.39 5.90
N SER A 48 -0.57 3.49 5.82
CA SER A 48 -1.39 4.58 6.34
C SER A 48 -1.07 4.93 7.79
N HIS A 49 -1.04 3.92 8.68
CA HIS A 49 -0.70 4.12 10.09
C HIS A 49 0.74 4.60 10.25
N LYS A 50 1.69 4.01 9.53
CA LYS A 50 3.10 4.40 9.62
C LYS A 50 3.35 5.83 9.13
N MET A 51 2.67 6.24 8.06
CA MET A 51 2.76 7.60 7.54
C MET A 51 2.16 8.63 8.52
N HIS A 52 1.11 8.26 9.25
CA HIS A 52 0.56 9.11 10.30
C HIS A 52 1.54 9.30 11.48
N GLU A 53 2.30 8.27 11.84
CA GLU A 53 3.36 8.37 12.86
C GLU A 53 4.53 9.25 12.41
N LEU A 54 4.97 9.12 11.14
CA LEU A 54 6.14 9.81 10.62
C LEU A 54 5.85 11.27 10.21
N PHE A 55 4.69 11.52 9.63
CA PHE A 55 4.31 12.81 9.04
C PHE A 55 2.92 13.27 9.50
N PRO A 56 2.63 13.37 10.81
CA PRO A 56 1.27 13.55 11.32
C PRO A 56 0.55 14.77 10.73
N VAL A 57 1.24 15.92 10.65
CA VAL A 57 0.65 17.17 10.14
C VAL A 57 0.36 17.08 8.65
N SER A 58 1.37 16.73 7.85
CA SER A 58 1.23 16.64 6.39
C SER A 58 0.26 15.52 5.99
N TRP A 59 0.29 14.38 6.68
CA TRP A 59 -0.58 13.24 6.40
C TRP A 59 -2.03 13.53 6.75
N MET A 60 -2.30 14.29 7.82
CA MET A 60 -3.66 14.79 8.10
C MET A 60 -4.13 15.77 7.02
N ALA A 61 -3.26 16.65 6.53
CA ALA A 61 -3.62 17.64 5.50
C ALA A 61 -3.88 17.00 4.12
N LEU A 62 -3.17 15.91 3.79
CA LEU A 62 -3.34 15.16 2.55
C LEU A 62 -4.54 14.19 2.59
N ARG A 63 -5.13 13.95 3.77
CA ARG A 63 -6.26 13.03 3.98
C ARG A 63 -7.62 13.71 4.13
N CYS A 64 -7.76 14.95 3.68
CA CYS A 64 -9.07 15.60 3.55
C CYS A 64 -9.82 15.10 2.32
#